data_AF-A0A957D0P2-F1
#
_entry.id   AF-A0A957D0P2-F1
#
_cell.length_a   1.000
_cell.length_b   1.000
_cell.length_c   1.000
_cell.angle_alpha   90.00
_cell.angle_beta   90.00
_cell.angle_gamma   90.00
#
_symmetry.space_group_name_H-M   'P 1'
#
loop_
_entity.id
_entity.type
_entity.pdbx_description
1 polymer ?
#
loop_
_entity_poly.entity_id
_entity_poly.type
_entity_poly.pdbx_seq_one_letter_code
_entity_poly.pdbx_strand_id
1 'polypeptide(L)'
;MKQLSLLDDSLRVTVYYEQTDSEFDDDICICFQEDCPEDERIFNAEETNIFLTPDQANQFAMALIAAAKRSLGFADNEAAEEA
;
A
#
# COMPACT_ATOMS: atom_id res chain seq x y z
N MET A 1 3.10 -7.97 10.15
CA MET A 1 1.79 -7.94 9.45
C MET A 1 1.00 -6.75 9.98
N LYS A 2 0.57 -5.87 9.09
CA LYS A 2 -0.32 -4.74 9.43
C LYS A 2 -1.53 -4.78 8.50
N GLN A 3 -2.72 -4.77 9.09
CA GLN A 3 -3.99 -4.80 8.36
C GLN A 3 -4.74 -3.48 8.57
N LEU A 4 -5.43 -3.03 7.54
CA LEU A 4 -6.31 -1.87 7.56
C LEU A 4 -7.56 -2.13 6.72
N SER A 5 -8.66 -1.49 7.10
CA SER A 5 -9.93 -1.53 6.37
C SER A 5 -10.14 -0.23 5.60
N LEU A 6 -10.61 -0.33 4.37
CA LEU A 6 -10.99 0.76 3.47
C LEU A 6 -12.43 0.55 2.99
N LEU A 7 -13.00 1.58 2.35
CA LEU A 7 -14.33 1.53 1.74
C LEU A 7 -15.40 0.97 2.68
N ASP A 8 -15.55 1.56 3.87
CA ASP A 8 -16.53 1.12 4.88
C ASP A 8 -16.41 -0.38 5.22
N ASP A 9 -15.18 -0.84 5.47
CA ASP A 9 -14.83 -2.23 5.78
C ASP A 9 -15.03 -3.28 4.67
N SER A 10 -15.51 -2.87 3.49
CA SER A 10 -15.66 -3.77 2.33
C SER A 10 -14.34 -4.17 1.66
N LEU A 11 -13.25 -3.42 1.90
CA LEU A 11 -11.92 -3.73 1.37
C LEU A 11 -10.90 -3.83 2.51
N ARG A 12 -10.38 -5.03 2.74
CA ARG A 12 -9.25 -5.26 3.65
C ARG A 12 -7.94 -5.21 2.89
N VAL A 13 -6.97 -4.48 3.43
CA VAL A 13 -5.60 -4.42 2.90
C VAL A 13 -4.62 -4.89 3.97
N THR A 14 -3.80 -5.88 3.65
CA THR A 14 -2.78 -6.43 4.53
C THR A 14 -1.40 -6.24 3.90
N VAL A 15 -0.46 -5.68 4.67
CA VAL A 15 0.94 -5.51 4.25
C VAL A 15 1.85 -6.36 5.13
N TYR A 16 2.69 -7.19 4.49
CA TYR A 16 3.61 -8.08 5.18
C TYR A 16 4.80 -8.48 4.31
N TYR A 17 5.88 -8.89 4.97
CA TYR A 17 7.04 -9.53 4.35
C TYR A 17 6.73 -11.01 4.18
N GLU A 18 6.82 -11.51 2.95
CA GLU A 18 6.55 -12.91 2.61
C GLU A 18 7.84 -13.72 2.70
N GLN A 19 7.95 -14.53 3.77
CA GLN A 19 9.15 -15.34 4.01
C GLN A 19 9.35 -16.43 2.95
N THR A 20 8.26 -16.95 2.39
CA THR A 20 8.34 -18.03 1.40
C THR A 20 8.85 -17.55 0.03
N ASP A 21 8.79 -16.25 -0.25
CA ASP A 21 9.31 -15.62 -1.48
C ASP A 21 10.65 -14.93 -1.27
N SER A 22 11.36 -15.21 -0.17
CA SER A 22 12.71 -14.65 0.10
C SER A 22 13.79 -15.06 -0.92
N GLU A 23 13.47 -15.94 -1.86
CA GLU A 23 14.30 -16.26 -3.02
C GLU A 23 14.15 -15.26 -4.17
N PHE A 24 13.10 -14.42 -4.13
CA PHE A 24 12.83 -13.35 -5.08
C PHE A 24 13.11 -11.99 -4.43
N ASP A 25 13.42 -11.00 -5.28
CA ASP A 25 13.76 -9.65 -4.82
C ASP A 25 12.52 -8.83 -4.41
N ASP A 26 11.31 -9.33 -4.70
CA ASP A 26 9.98 -8.74 -4.43
C ASP A 26 9.23 -9.46 -3.30
N ASP A 27 9.82 -9.46 -2.12
CA ASP A 27 9.35 -10.16 -0.92
C ASP A 27 8.36 -9.35 -0.03
N ILE A 28 7.91 -8.18 -0.49
CA ILE A 28 6.92 -7.37 0.21
C ILE A 28 5.55 -7.51 -0.46
N CYS A 29 4.60 -8.14 0.23
CA CYS A 29 3.24 -8.33 -0.26
C CYS A 29 2.27 -7.26 0.26
N ILE A 30 1.48 -6.70 -0.65
CA ILE A 30 0.24 -5.97 -0.38
C ILE A 30 -0.92 -6.83 -0.86
N CYS A 31 -1.67 -7.37 0.08
CA CYS A 31 -2.80 -8.24 -0.15
C CYS A 31 -4.11 -7.45 0.00
N PHE A 32 -4.96 -7.51 -1.03
CA PHE A 32 -6.29 -6.92 -1.07
C PHE A 32 -7.34 -8.02 -1.03
N GLN A 33 -8.30 -7.90 -0.12
CA GLN A 33 -9.41 -8.84 0.02
C GLN A 33 -10.73 -8.07 0.08
N GLU A 34 -11.65 -8.42 -0.80
CA GLU A 34 -12.94 -7.75 -0.96
C GLU A 34 -14.04 -8.56 -0.26
N ASP A 35 -14.64 -7.97 0.78
CA ASP A 35 -15.74 -8.55 1.55
C ASP A 35 -17.06 -7.90 1.14
N CYS A 36 -17.33 -7.96 -0.16
CA CYS A 36 -18.52 -7.41 -0.81
C CYS A 36 -19.07 -8.38 -1.87
N PRO A 37 -20.32 -8.17 -2.32
CA PRO A 37 -20.89 -8.90 -3.45
C PRO A 37 -20.01 -8.85 -4.71
N GLU A 38 -20.05 -9.90 -5.53
CA GLU A 38 -19.18 -10.01 -6.71
C GLU A 38 -19.34 -8.85 -7.70
N ASP A 39 -20.55 -8.29 -7.82
CA ASP A 39 -20.86 -7.16 -8.69
C ASP A 39 -20.36 -5.80 -8.17
N GLU A 40 -19.93 -5.74 -6.90
CA GLU A 40 -19.32 -4.56 -6.27
C GLU A 40 -17.79 -4.65 -6.22
N ARG A 41 -17.20 -5.80 -6.55
CA ARG A 41 -15.75 -6.02 -6.51
C ARG A 41 -15.02 -5.14 -7.52
N ILE A 42 -13.95 -4.50 -7.06
CA ILE A 42 -13.03 -3.68 -7.84
C ILE A 42 -12.05 -4.57 -8.60
N PHE A 43 -11.51 -5.60 -7.94
CA PHE A 43 -10.46 -6.45 -8.49
C PHE A 43 -11.00 -7.69 -9.21
N ASN A 44 -12.32 -7.95 -9.13
CA ASN A 44 -12.97 -9.15 -9.68
C ASN A 44 -12.32 -10.47 -9.23
N ALA A 45 -11.69 -10.46 -8.05
CA ALA A 45 -11.02 -11.60 -7.45
C ALA A 45 -11.30 -11.60 -5.94
N GLU A 46 -11.29 -12.78 -5.32
CA GLU A 46 -11.43 -12.87 -3.85
C GLU A 46 -10.22 -12.29 -3.12
N GLU A 47 -9.04 -12.47 -3.72
CA GLU A 47 -7.78 -11.97 -3.22
C GLU A 47 -6.93 -11.46 -4.40
N THR A 48 -6.32 -10.29 -4.22
CA THR A 48 -5.35 -9.72 -5.16
C THR A 48 -4.08 -9.38 -4.40
N ASN A 49 -2.95 -9.94 -4.86
CA ASN A 49 -1.65 -9.71 -4.24
C ASN A 49 -0.77 -8.90 -5.17
N ILE A 50 -0.11 -7.87 -4.63
CA ILE A 50 0.93 -7.10 -5.30
C ILE A 50 2.23 -7.32 -4.53
N PHE A 51 3.23 -7.85 -5.23
CA PHE A 51 4.57 -8.03 -4.71
C PHE A 51 5.45 -6.85 -5.13
N LEU A 52 6.23 -6.34 -4.19
CA LEU A 52 7.10 -5.20 -4.36
C LEU A 52 8.49 -5.54 -3.85
N THR A 53 9.50 -5.02 -4.53
CA THR A 53 10.85 -4.99 -3.97
C THR A 53 10.91 -4.04 -2.77
N PRO A 54 11.89 -4.19 -1.87
CA PRO A 54 12.08 -3.26 -0.76
C PRO A 54 12.19 -1.78 -1.20
N ASP A 55 12.82 -1.52 -2.34
CA ASP A 55 12.94 -0.16 -2.90
C ASP A 55 11.57 0.37 -3.37
N GLN A 56 10.81 -0.44 -4.11
CA GLN A 56 9.47 -0.07 -4.55
C GLN A 56 8.51 0.15 -3.37
N ALA A 57 8.58 -0.71 -2.35
CA ALA A 57 7.77 -0.58 -1.13
C ALA A 57 8.07 0.75 -0.40
N ASN A 58 9.34 1.16 -0.32
CA ASN A 58 9.72 2.44 0.26
C ASN A 58 9.20 3.62 -0.58
N GLN A 59 9.39 3.58 -1.90
CA GLN A 59 8.88 4.63 -2.80
C GLN A 59 7.34 4.77 -2.68
N PHE A 60 6.63 3.64 -2.64
CA PHE A 60 5.18 3.62 -2.47
C PHE A 60 4.75 4.21 -1.12
N ALA A 61 5.42 3.83 -0.03
CA ALA A 61 5.16 4.39 1.30
C ALA A 61 5.41 5.90 1.36
N MET A 62 6.49 6.38 0.74
CA MET A 62 6.80 7.81 0.65
C MET A 62 5.72 8.57 -0.12
N ALA A 63 5.25 8.05 -1.24
CA ALA A 63 4.17 8.66 -2.03
C ALA A 63 2.87 8.77 -1.21
N LEU A 64 2.49 7.70 -0.49
CA LEU A 64 1.33 7.70 0.39
C LEU A 64 1.46 8.72 1.52
N ILE A 65 2.62 8.78 2.18
CA ILE A 65 2.89 9.73 3.26
C ILE A 65 2.85 11.18 2.75
N ALA A 66 3.42 11.46 1.58
CA ALA A 66 3.41 12.79 0.98
C ALA A 66 1.97 13.24 0.66
N ALA A 67 1.15 12.37 0.06
CA ALA A 67 -0.26 12.65 -0.18
C ALA A 67 -1.03 12.92 1.12
N ALA A 68 -0.82 12.10 2.16
CA ALA A 68 -1.45 12.26 3.46
C ALA A 68 -1.03 13.58 4.14
N LYS A 69 0.26 13.92 4.11
CA LYS A 69 0.79 15.17 4.66
C LYS A 69 0.13 16.38 4.01
N ARG A 70 0.06 16.41 2.68
CA ARG A 70 -0.59 17.47 1.92
C ARG A 70 -2.07 17.59 2.28
N SER A 71 -2.77 16.45 2.41
CA SER A 71 -4.18 16.44 2.81
C SER A 71 -4.40 16.99 4.23
N LEU A 72 -3.44 16.81 5.13
CA LEU A 72 -3.47 17.33 6.51
C LEU A 72 -3.00 18.79 6.62
N GLY A 73 -2.62 19.43 5.50
CA GLY A 73 -2.14 20.81 5.49
C GLY A 73 -0.70 20.99 5.95
N PHE A 74 0.10 19.92 6.01
CA PHE A 74 1.55 20.08 6.16
C PHE A 74 2.10 20.61 4.84
N ALA A 75 2.71 21.80 4.88
CA ALA A 75 3.42 22.35 3.72
C ALA A 75 4.72 21.57 3.51
N ASP A 76 4.99 21.16 2.27
CA ASP A 76 6.32 20.70 1.86
C ASP A 76 7.26 21.91 1.93
N ASN A 77 7.91 22.09 3.07
CA ASN A 77 8.91 23.13 3.25
C ASN A 77 10.27 22.60 2.77
N GLU A 78 10.35 22.21 1.50
CA GLU A 78 11.61 21.93 0.80
C GLU A 78 11.90 23.08 -0.18
N ALA A 79 12.24 24.22 0.40
CA ALA A 79 12.89 25.32 -0.31
C ALA A 79 13.97 25.93 0.60
N ALA A 80 15.07 25.21 0.80
CA ALA A 80 16.36 25.79 1.21
C ALA A 80 17.45 24.71 1.24
N GLU A 81 18.16 24.52 0.12
CA GLU A 81 19.64 24.43 0.11
C GLU A 81 20.15 24.43 -1.33
N GLU A 82 20.13 25.61 -1.96
CA GLU A 82 21.21 26.03 -2.84
C GLU A 82 21.87 27.24 -2.16
N ALA A 83 23.03 27.00 -1.56
CA ALA A 83 23.94 28.02 -1.04
C ALA A 83 25.36 27.70 -1.52
#